data_AF-A0A7C4JKH7-F1
#
_entry.id   AF-A0A7C4JKH7-F1
#
_cell.length_a   1.000
_cell.length_b   1.000
_cell.length_c   1.000
_cell.angle_alpha   90.00
_cell.angle_beta   90.00
_cell.angle_gamma   90.00
#
_symmetry.space_group_name_H-M   'P 1'
#
loop_
_entity.id
_entity.type
_entity.pdbx_description
1 polymer ?
#
loop_
_entity_poly.entity_id
_entity_poly.type
_entity_poly.pdbx_seq_one_letter_code
_entity_poly.pdbx_strand_id
1 'polypeptide(L)'
;MHLNFSPIKNKIREDIERYLNNIIPGIHHVLSLYSSRLYGENYLDLLIEEPEKLRDILVSVTGSLITAKIIARILLTPLANMATNKSAEELAELLINNPVDLHRILQEIISLRSSNK
;
A
#
# COMPACT_ATOMS: atom_id res chain seq x y z
N MET A 1 -23.80 -6.10 -2.08
CA MET A 1 -23.36 -5.47 -0.82
C MET A 1 -22.68 -4.17 -1.17
N HIS A 2 -23.28 -3.02 -0.84
CA HIS A 2 -22.63 -1.71 -1.00
C HIS A 2 -21.62 -1.56 0.14
N LEU A 3 -20.35 -1.84 -0.13
CA LEU A 3 -19.26 -1.52 0.80
C LEU A 3 -19.11 -0.01 0.83
N ASN A 4 -19.42 0.58 1.98
CA ASN A 4 -19.36 2.02 2.24
C ASN A 4 -17.87 2.40 2.38
N PHE A 5 -17.16 2.49 1.25
CA PHE A 5 -15.74 2.82 1.26
C PHE A 5 -15.54 4.30 1.58
N SER A 6 -14.65 4.58 2.54
CA SER A 6 -14.20 5.95 2.81
C SER A 6 -13.66 6.57 1.51
N PRO A 7 -14.14 7.75 1.08
CA PRO A 7 -13.65 8.42 -0.13
C PRO A 7 -12.13 8.62 -0.16
N ILE A 8 -11.48 8.67 1.01
CA ILE A 8 -10.03 8.80 1.12
C ILE A 8 -9.31 7.50 0.81
N LYS A 9 -9.86 6.35 1.21
CA LYS A 9 -9.31 5.04 0.84
C LYS A 9 -9.30 4.88 -0.68
N ASN A 10 -10.40 5.26 -1.36
CA ASN A 10 -10.46 5.24 -2.82
C ASN A 10 -9.42 6.19 -3.45
N LYS A 11 -9.28 7.41 -2.92
CA LYS A 11 -8.27 8.34 -3.41
C LYS A 11 -6.84 7.79 -3.27
N ILE A 12 -6.50 7.19 -2.12
CA ILE A 12 -5.20 6.55 -1.91
C ILE A 12 -4.97 5.46 -2.96
N ARG A 13 -5.96 4.59 -3.18
CA ARG A 13 -5.88 3.54 -4.21
C ARG A 13 -5.62 4.13 -5.59
N GLU A 14 -6.42 5.10 -6.01
CA GLU A 14 -6.31 5.74 -7.32
C GLU A 14 -4.96 6.45 -7.53
N ASP A 15 -4.44 7.13 -6.50
CA ASP A 15 -3.15 7.83 -6.56
C ASP A 15 -1.99 6.82 -6.68
N ILE A 16 -2.05 5.69 -5.96
CA ILE A 16 -1.08 4.60 -6.08
C ILE A 16 -1.17 3.91 -7.44
N GLU A 17 -2.39 3.58 -7.89
CA GLU A 17 -2.62 2.93 -9.18
C GLU A 17 -2.08 3.75 -10.34
N ARG A 18 -2.42 5.04 -10.35
CA ARG A 18 -1.97 5.99 -11.37
C ARG A 18 -0.46 6.11 -11.38
N TYR A 19 0.16 6.24 -10.21
CA TYR A 19 1.62 6.32 -10.10
C TYR A 19 2.29 5.06 -10.64
N LEU A 20 1.86 3.89 -10.19
CA LEU A 20 2.43 2.61 -10.61
C LEU A 20 2.21 2.32 -12.10
N ASN A 21 1.07 2.69 -12.67
CA ASN A 21 0.82 2.58 -14.12
C ASN A 21 1.82 3.38 -14.97
N ASN A 22 2.35 4.49 -14.42
CA ASN A 22 3.32 5.31 -15.12
C ASN A 22 4.77 4.82 -14.93
N ILE A 23 5.09 4.26 -13.76
CA ILE A 23 6.48 3.88 -13.41
C ILE A 23 6.78 2.42 -13.74
N ILE A 24 5.86 1.50 -13.43
CA ILE A 24 6.02 0.06 -13.68
C ILE A 24 4.72 -0.52 -14.25
N PRO A 25 4.45 -0.33 -15.56
CA PRO A 25 3.27 -0.89 -16.20
C PRO A 25 3.16 -2.40 -15.96
N GLY A 26 1.96 -2.86 -15.61
CA GLY A 26 1.67 -4.28 -15.38
C GLY A 26 1.96 -4.81 -13.97
N ILE A 27 2.64 -4.05 -13.10
CA ILE A 27 2.92 -4.48 -11.71
C ILE A 27 1.62 -4.79 -10.94
N HIS A 28 0.55 -4.04 -11.21
CA HIS A 28 -0.78 -4.23 -10.63
C HIS A 28 -1.32 -5.62 -10.87
N HIS A 29 -1.17 -6.15 -12.09
CA HIS A 29 -1.68 -7.48 -12.43
C HIS A 29 -0.92 -8.57 -11.67
N VAL A 30 0.40 -8.41 -11.53
CA VAL A 30 1.23 -9.34 -10.76
C VAL A 30 0.84 -9.32 -9.29
N LEU A 31 0.78 -8.12 -8.68
CA LEU A 31 0.42 -7.99 -7.27
C LEU A 31 -1.01 -8.46 -7.00
N SER A 32 -1.96 -8.15 -7.88
CA SER A 32 -3.36 -8.60 -7.77
C SER A 32 -3.49 -10.11 -7.90
N LEU A 33 -2.71 -10.75 -8.79
CA LEU A 33 -2.71 -12.20 -8.93
C LEU A 33 -2.24 -12.89 -7.64
N TYR A 34 -1.14 -12.40 -7.07
CA TYR A 34 -0.60 -12.96 -5.83
C TYR A 34 -1.49 -12.65 -4.63
N SER A 35 -2.06 -11.45 -4.55
CA SER A 35 -2.96 -11.07 -3.45
C SER A 35 -4.24 -11.89 -3.48
N SER A 36 -4.83 -12.06 -4.67
CA SER A 36 -6.00 -12.92 -4.87
C SER A 36 -5.70 -14.38 -4.53
N ARG A 37 -4.53 -14.90 -4.94
CA ARG A 37 -4.12 -16.28 -4.65
C ARG A 37 -3.86 -16.54 -3.17
N LEU A 38 -3.20 -15.63 -2.46
CA LEU A 38 -2.77 -15.84 -1.07
C LEU A 38 -3.85 -15.47 -0.06
N TYR A 39 -4.60 -14.40 -0.32
CA TYR A 39 -5.53 -13.82 0.66
C TYR A 39 -6.93 -13.55 0.11
N GLY A 40 -7.16 -13.69 -1.20
CA GLY A 40 -8.47 -13.43 -1.81
C GLY A 40 -8.84 -11.95 -1.91
N GLU A 41 -7.90 -11.04 -1.67
CA GLU A 41 -8.13 -9.59 -1.59
C GLU A 41 -7.27 -8.80 -2.58
N ASN A 42 -7.64 -7.54 -2.84
CA ASN A 42 -6.83 -6.63 -3.64
C ASN A 42 -5.61 -6.15 -2.82
N TYR A 43 -4.43 -6.10 -3.44
CA TYR A 43 -3.20 -5.73 -2.75
C TYR A 43 -3.22 -4.30 -2.15
N LEU A 44 -4.01 -3.37 -2.70
CA LEU A 44 -4.19 -2.02 -2.14
C LEU A 44 -5.15 -2.01 -0.95
N ASP A 45 -6.09 -2.94 -0.90
CA ASP A 45 -6.94 -3.13 0.28
C ASP A 45 -6.07 -3.65 1.42
N LEU A 46 -5.25 -4.66 1.12
CA LEU A 46 -4.26 -5.19 2.05
C LEU A 46 -3.25 -4.12 2.50
N LEU A 47 -2.81 -3.22 1.62
CA LEU A 47 -1.95 -2.10 2.04
C LEU A 47 -2.57 -1.29 3.20
N ILE A 48 -3.87 -1.01 3.10
CA ILE A 48 -4.57 -0.10 4.01
C ILE A 48 -5.01 -0.84 5.28
N GLU A 49 -5.60 -2.02 5.11
CA GLU A 49 -6.23 -2.76 6.22
C GLU A 49 -5.26 -3.72 6.91
N GLU A 50 -4.37 -4.39 6.17
CA GLU A 50 -3.55 -5.51 6.68
C GLU A 50 -2.15 -5.52 6.02
N PRO A 51 -1.32 -4.47 6.25
CA PRO A 51 -0.06 -4.29 5.54
C PRO A 51 0.94 -5.44 5.72
N GLU A 52 0.85 -6.21 6.80
CA GLU A 52 1.62 -7.44 6.98
C GLU A 52 1.36 -8.48 5.89
N LYS A 53 0.11 -8.60 5.42
CA LYS A 53 -0.24 -9.49 4.30
C LYS A 53 0.33 -8.96 2.98
N LEU A 54 0.34 -7.64 2.80
CA LEU A 54 1.00 -7.04 1.64
C LEU A 54 2.51 -7.30 1.67
N ARG A 55 3.17 -7.17 2.82
CA ARG A 55 4.60 -7.54 2.96
C ARG A 55 4.82 -8.98 2.52
N ASP A 56 4.00 -9.91 2.99
CA ASP A 56 4.11 -11.33 2.65
C ASP A 56 3.91 -11.57 1.13
N ILE A 57 2.99 -10.85 0.48
CA ILE A 57 2.85 -10.84 -0.99
C ILE A 57 4.13 -10.34 -1.66
N LEU A 58 4.67 -9.21 -1.24
CA LEU A 58 5.86 -8.62 -1.85
C LEU A 58 7.07 -9.55 -1.74
N VAL A 59 7.26 -10.20 -0.59
CA VAL A 59 8.31 -11.20 -0.40
C VAL A 59 8.05 -12.43 -1.27
N SER A 60 6.81 -12.89 -1.38
CA SER A 60 6.44 -14.04 -2.22
C SER A 60 6.65 -13.79 -3.71
N VAL A 61 6.36 -12.58 -4.18
CA VAL A 61 6.55 -12.18 -5.59
C VAL A 61 8.04 -12.05 -5.92
N THR A 62 8.82 -11.48 -5.02
CA THR A 62 10.21 -11.10 -5.29
C THR A 62 11.24 -12.13 -4.85
N GLY A 63 10.87 -13.07 -3.96
CA GLY A 63 11.75 -14.05 -3.34
C GLY A 63 12.79 -13.45 -2.38
N SER A 64 12.72 -12.14 -2.07
CA SER A 64 13.73 -11.45 -1.27
C SER A 64 13.15 -10.25 -0.53
N LEU A 65 13.46 -10.12 0.77
CA LEU A 65 13.10 -8.95 1.58
C LEU A 65 13.68 -7.65 1.01
N ILE A 66 14.91 -7.70 0.47
CA ILE A 66 15.57 -6.52 -0.10
C ILE A 66 14.80 -6.03 -1.33
N THR A 67 14.46 -6.95 -2.23
CA THR A 67 13.70 -6.62 -3.45
C THR A 67 12.27 -6.22 -3.10
N ALA A 68 11.62 -6.89 -2.14
CA ALA A 68 10.31 -6.50 -1.62
C ALA A 68 10.32 -5.06 -1.10
N LYS A 69 11.37 -4.65 -0.37
CA LYS A 69 11.52 -3.27 0.11
C LYS A 69 11.62 -2.26 -1.04
N ILE A 70 12.34 -2.59 -2.11
CA ILE A 70 12.45 -1.72 -3.30
C ILE A 70 11.07 -1.52 -3.93
N ILE A 71 10.30 -2.60 -4.12
CA ILE A 71 8.94 -2.51 -4.67
C ILE A 71 8.02 -1.74 -3.72
N ALA A 72 8.10 -2.00 -2.41
CA ALA A 72 7.37 -1.27 -1.38
C ALA A 72 7.61 0.24 -1.47
N ARG A 73 8.87 0.67 -1.61
CA ARG A 73 9.22 2.09 -1.73
C ARG A 73 8.55 2.75 -2.93
N ILE A 74 8.54 2.08 -4.07
CA ILE A 74 7.90 2.60 -5.29
C ILE A 74 6.39 2.70 -5.05
N LEU A 75 5.78 1.65 -4.50
CA LEU A 75 4.35 1.58 -4.19
C LEU A 75 3.90 2.65 -3.19
N LEU A 76 4.73 2.96 -2.19
CA LEU A 76 4.44 3.92 -1.11
C LEU A 76 4.85 5.37 -1.45
N THR A 77 5.46 5.62 -2.61
CA THR A 77 5.87 6.98 -3.01
C THR A 77 4.72 7.98 -3.07
N PRO A 78 3.53 7.63 -3.59
CA PRO A 78 2.38 8.54 -3.58
C PRO A 78 1.93 8.90 -2.16
N LEU A 79 1.95 7.94 -1.23
CA LEU A 79 1.61 8.16 0.17
C LEU A 79 2.59 9.11 0.86
N ALA A 80 3.88 8.99 0.57
CA ALA A 80 4.90 9.92 1.08
C ALA A 80 4.57 11.39 0.70
N ASN A 81 4.02 11.60 -0.50
CA ASN A 81 3.60 12.91 -0.99
C ASN A 81 2.25 13.38 -0.42
N MET A 82 1.47 12.51 0.24
CA MET A 82 0.16 12.84 0.83
C MET A 82 0.26 13.42 2.25
N ALA A 83 1.38 14.09 2.56
CA ALA A 83 1.64 14.76 3.84
C ALA A 83 1.94 13.82 5.02
N THR A 84 2.61 12.70 4.77
CA THR A 84 3.38 12.08 5.84
C THR A 84 4.67 12.86 6.02
N ASN A 85 5.08 13.16 7.26
CA ASN A 85 6.44 13.65 7.55
C ASN A 85 7.52 12.56 7.32
N LYS A 86 7.18 11.51 6.57
CA LYS A 86 7.99 10.32 6.29
C LYS A 86 8.22 10.22 4.79
N SER A 87 9.44 9.89 4.42
CA SER A 87 9.84 9.55 3.06
C SER A 87 9.30 8.18 2.65
N ALA A 88 9.28 7.92 1.34
CA ALA A 88 8.90 6.61 0.80
C ALA A 88 9.82 5.48 1.31
N GLU A 89 11.11 5.78 1.55
CA GLU A 89 12.07 4.84 2.11
C GLU A 89 11.69 4.46 3.55
N GLU A 90 11.33 5.43 4.39
CA GLU A 90 10.87 5.17 5.76
C GLU A 90 9.54 4.39 5.78
N LEU A 91 8.59 4.70 4.90
CA LEU A 91 7.34 3.95 4.80
C LEU A 91 7.60 2.51 4.35
N ALA A 92 8.53 2.29 3.41
CA ALA A 92 8.92 0.95 2.98
C ALA A 92 9.61 0.17 4.09
N GLU A 93 10.50 0.82 4.85
CA GLU A 93 11.12 0.23 6.03
C GLU A 93 10.08 -0.23 7.05
N LEU A 94 9.06 0.59 7.31
CA LEU A 94 7.94 0.22 8.17
C LEU A 94 7.16 -0.95 7.59
N LEU A 95 6.82 -0.97 6.30
CA LEU A 95 6.10 -2.11 5.71
C LEU A 95 6.85 -3.44 5.91
N ILE A 96 8.17 -3.43 5.74
CA ILE A 96 8.99 -4.64 5.83
C ILE A 96 9.19 -5.07 7.28
N ASN A 97 9.58 -4.15 8.17
CA ASN A 97 10.06 -4.49 9.50
C ASN A 97 9.02 -4.27 10.62
N ASN A 98 8.04 -3.39 10.39
CA ASN A 98 7.02 -3.06 11.39
C ASN A 98 5.69 -2.63 10.72
N PRO A 99 4.98 -3.56 10.06
CA PRO A 99 3.75 -3.25 9.32
C PRO A 99 2.63 -2.69 10.22
N VAL A 100 2.64 -3.01 11.51
CA VAL A 100 1.67 -2.49 12.49
C VAL A 100 1.78 -0.97 12.63
N ASP A 101 3.00 -0.43 12.70
CA ASP A 101 3.20 1.03 12.75
C ASP A 101 2.80 1.71 11.43
N LEU A 102 3.04 1.06 10.29
CA LEU A 102 2.55 1.57 9.01
C LEU A 102 1.02 1.61 8.98
N HIS A 103 0.35 0.55 9.44
CA HIS A 103 -1.11 0.51 9.54
C HIS A 103 -1.64 1.69 10.34
N ARG A 104 -1.07 1.94 11.53
CA ARG A 104 -1.46 3.07 12.38
C ARG A 104 -1.33 4.42 11.65
N ILE A 105 -0.21 4.65 10.96
CA ILE A 105 0.01 5.89 10.18
C ILE A 105 -1.05 6.03 9.08
N LEU A 106 -1.38 4.96 8.37
CA LEU A 106 -2.41 4.98 7.33
C LEU A 106 -3.79 5.32 7.92
N GLN A 107 -4.15 4.74 9.06
CA GLN A 107 -5.41 5.06 9.74
C GLN A 107 -5.46 6.51 10.24
N GLU A 108 -4.34 7.07 10.70
CA GLU A 108 -4.22 8.49 11.08
C GLU A 108 -4.47 9.41 9.87
N ILE A 109 -3.83 9.13 8.73
CA ILE A 109 -4.03 9.89 7.48
C ILE A 109 -5.50 9.85 7.05
N ILE A 110 -6.11 8.67 7.08
CA ILE A 110 -7.51 8.47 6.69
C ILE A 110 -8.44 9.23 7.62
N SER A 111 -8.20 9.18 8.93
CA SER A 111 -9.03 9.85 9.95
C SER A 111 -8.95 11.38 9.85
N LEU A 112 -7.74 11.93 9.74
CA LEU A 112 -7.51 13.38 9.62
C LEU A 112 -8.16 13.97 8.37
N ARG A 113 -8.10 13.25 7.25
CA ARG A 113 -8.69 13.71 5.99
C ARG A 113 -10.20 13.51 5.93
N SER A 114 -10.74 12.57 6.71
CA SER A 114 -12.20 12.35 6.81
C SER A 114 -12.87 13.46 7.62
N SER A 115 -12.13 14.10 8.54
CA SER A 115 -12.63 15.16 9.42
C SER A 115 -12.59 16.57 8.82
N ASN A 116 -11.85 16.75 7.71
CA ASN A 116 -11.73 18.03 6.98
C ASN A 116 -12.72 18.14 5.79
N LYS A 117 -13.82 17.38 5.84
CA LYS A 117 -14.91 17.42 4.85
C LYS A 117 -16.17 18.03 5.44
#